data_AF-A0A5B9PEZ7-F1
#
_entry.id   AF-A0A5B9PEZ7-F1
#
_cell.length_a   1.000
_cell.length_b   1.000
_cell.length_c   1.000
_cell.angle_alpha   90.00
_cell.angle_beta   90.00
_cell.angle_gamma   90.00
#
_symmetry.space_group_name_H-M   'P 1'
#
loop_
_entity.id
_entity.type
_entity.pdbx_description
1 polymer ?
#
loop_
_entity_poly.entity_id
_entity_poly.type
_entity_poly.pdbx_seq_one_letter_code
_entity_poly.pdbx_strand_id
1 'polypeptide(L)'
;MEHYKVTLVSNTRSPQIGAVRLHDDSDDSLIELSFDGNAFTGTGDDFFDAFSQIRERLEPLGLLPQCYAAHLRAFPSGMSRSMGGGVKLYRLTLGKQALMDDLIHMFDTDNDVEPATVADQRAFFDKWIGSLGES
;
A
#
# COMPACT_ATOMS: atom_id res chain seq x y z
N MET A 1 -7.43 -10.37 14.47
CA MET A 1 -6.04 -9.93 14.27
C MET A 1 -5.47 -10.71 13.11
N GLU A 2 -5.18 -10.02 12.02
CA GLU A 2 -4.62 -10.62 10.82
C GLU A 2 -3.12 -10.39 10.77
N HIS A 3 -2.40 -11.37 10.24
CA HIS A 3 -0.93 -11.37 10.20
C HIS A 3 -0.45 -11.54 8.76
N TYR A 4 0.35 -10.59 8.31
CA TYR A 4 0.95 -10.60 6.98
C TYR A 4 2.48 -10.57 7.08
N LYS A 5 3.15 -10.99 6.01
CA LYS A 5 4.59 -10.84 5.85
C LYS A 5 4.85 -10.02 4.61
N VAL A 6 5.72 -9.03 4.71
CA VAL A 6 6.15 -8.20 3.58
C VAL A 6 7.66 -8.24 3.48
N THR A 7 8.18 -8.30 2.26
CA THR A 7 9.61 -8.12 2.03
C THR A 7 9.90 -6.63 1.90
N LEU A 8 10.87 -6.12 2.64
CA LEU A 8 11.39 -4.77 2.53
C LEU A 8 12.61 -4.80 1.62
N VAL A 9 12.53 -4.12 0.48
CA VAL A 9 13.62 -4.00 -0.50
C VAL A 9 14.34 -2.66 -0.37
N SER A 10 15.62 -2.67 -0.70
CA SER A 10 16.48 -1.48 -0.69
C SER A 10 17.54 -1.61 -1.77
N ASN A 11 18.01 -0.49 -2.29
CA ASN A 11 19.13 -0.48 -3.23
C ASN A 11 20.50 -0.56 -2.52
N THR A 12 20.55 -0.41 -1.20
CA THR A 12 21.80 -0.35 -0.41
C THR A 12 21.93 -1.48 0.61
N ARG A 13 20.87 -2.26 0.83
CA ARG A 13 20.80 -3.31 1.87
C ARG A 13 20.16 -4.56 1.30
N SER A 14 20.51 -5.71 1.89
CA SER A 14 19.83 -6.98 1.61
C SER A 14 18.34 -6.89 1.96
N PRO A 15 17.47 -7.61 1.24
CA PRO A 15 16.05 -7.66 1.57
C PRO A 15 15.81 -8.17 3.00
N GLN A 16 14.82 -7.59 3.67
CA GLN A 16 14.42 -7.96 5.04
C GLN A 16 12.96 -8.40 5.06
N ILE A 17 12.59 -9.32 5.96
CA ILE A 17 11.21 -9.75 6.12
C ILE A 17 10.60 -9.00 7.31
N GLY A 18 9.55 -8.24 7.06
CA GLY A 18 8.73 -7.59 8.07
C GLY A 18 7.45 -8.36 8.35
N ALA A 19 7.07 -8.41 9.62
CA ALA A 19 5.77 -8.90 10.07
C ALA A 19 4.80 -7.73 10.20
N VAL A 20 3.63 -7.84 9.60
CA VAL A 20 2.56 -6.83 9.65
C VAL A 20 1.38 -7.36 10.44
N ARG A 21 0.82 -6.52 11.30
CA ARG A 21 -0.37 -6.81 12.11
C ARG A 21 -1.44 -5.75 11.87
N LEU A 22 -2.66 -6.20 11.59
CA LEU A 22 -3.84 -5.33 11.50
C LEU A 22 -4.66 -5.42 12.79
N HIS A 23 -5.03 -4.26 13.32
CA HIS A 23 -5.84 -4.10 14.53
C HIS A 23 -7.17 -3.42 14.15
N ASP A 24 -8.27 -4.15 14.34
CA ASP A 24 -9.64 -3.77 13.96
C ASP A 24 -10.51 -3.34 15.17
N ASP A 25 -9.92 -3.30 16.37
CA ASP A 25 -10.64 -3.08 17.64
C ASP A 25 -10.74 -1.59 18.03
N SER A 26 -10.23 -0.68 17.19
CA SER A 26 -10.21 0.76 17.46
C SER A 26 -11.11 1.52 16.49
N ASP A 27 -11.56 2.71 16.89
CA ASP A 27 -12.35 3.61 16.04
C ASP A 27 -11.59 3.97 14.73
N ASP A 28 -10.25 3.89 14.78
CA ASP A 28 -9.33 4.07 13.65
C ASP A 28 -8.65 2.74 13.25
N SER A 29 -8.28 2.62 11.96
CA SER A 29 -7.50 1.49 11.45
C SER A 29 -6.04 1.58 11.91
N LEU A 30 -5.57 0.60 12.70
CA LEU A 30 -4.20 0.55 13.21
C LEU A 30 -3.39 -0.58 12.55
N ILE A 31 -2.19 -0.23 12.08
CA ILE A 31 -1.20 -1.18 11.56
C ILE A 31 0.07 -1.10 12.38
N GLU A 32 0.66 -2.27 12.62
CA GLU A 32 2.04 -2.41 13.08
C GLU A 32 2.87 -3.19 12.04
N LEU A 33 4.07 -2.69 11.73
CA LEU A 33 5.12 -3.39 10.98
C LEU A 33 6.33 -3.56 11.89
N SER A 34 6.81 -4.80 12.07
CA SER A 34 8.02 -5.10 12.84
C SER A 34 9.08 -5.80 11.99
N PHE A 35 10.33 -5.35 12.06
CA PHE A 35 11.49 -5.98 11.44
C PHE A 35 12.78 -5.53 12.15
N ASP A 36 13.82 -6.38 12.14
CA ASP A 36 15.15 -6.05 12.69
C ASP A 36 15.10 -5.49 14.14
N GLY A 37 14.22 -6.03 14.98
CA GLY A 37 14.02 -5.56 16.36
C GLY A 37 13.32 -4.20 16.51
N ASN A 38 12.95 -3.56 15.40
CA ASN A 38 12.22 -2.29 15.35
C ASN A 38 10.73 -2.54 15.06
N ALA A 39 9.87 -1.62 15.51
CA ALA A 39 8.44 -1.62 15.22
C ALA A 39 7.99 -0.22 14.79
N PHE A 40 7.15 -0.18 13.76
CA PHE A 40 6.56 1.02 13.19
C PHE A 40 5.05 0.88 13.24
N THR A 41 4.35 1.83 13.84
CA THR A 41 2.89 1.84 13.92
C THR A 41 2.31 3.00 13.15
N GLY A 42 1.22 2.79 12.43
CA GLY A 42 0.48 3.83 11.71
C GLY A 42 -1.02 3.70 11.97
N THR A 43 -1.70 4.85 12.01
CA THR A 43 -3.15 4.94 12.27
C THR A 43 -3.78 5.82 11.21
N GLY A 44 -4.90 5.42 10.62
CA GLY A 44 -5.60 6.24 9.64
C GLY A 44 -7.06 5.86 9.48
N ASP A 45 -7.75 6.59 8.60
CA ASP A 45 -9.16 6.35 8.25
C ASP A 45 -9.39 4.92 7.71
N ASP A 46 -8.35 4.35 7.09
CA ASP A 46 -8.32 2.97 6.62
C ASP A 46 -6.90 2.38 6.69
N PHE A 47 -6.79 1.06 6.51
CA PHE A 47 -5.52 0.34 6.58
C PHE A 47 -4.50 0.77 5.52
N PHE A 48 -4.92 1.28 4.36
CA PHE A 48 -4.00 1.80 3.35
C PHE A 48 -3.39 3.14 3.78
N ASP A 49 -4.18 4.03 4.39
CA ASP A 49 -3.67 5.29 4.94
C ASP A 49 -2.71 5.04 6.13
N ALA A 50 -3.12 4.15 7.05
CA ALA A 50 -2.29 3.70 8.16
C ALA A 50 -0.94 3.14 7.69
N PHE A 51 -0.94 2.28 6.65
CA PHE A 51 0.29 1.75 6.09
C PHE A 51 1.12 2.80 5.34
N SER A 52 0.48 3.79 4.71
CA SER A 52 1.17 4.89 4.04
C SER A 52 2.03 5.69 5.03
N GLN A 53 1.52 5.96 6.24
CA GLN A 53 2.32 6.63 7.29
C GLN A 53 3.52 5.81 7.75
N ILE A 54 3.43 4.48 7.74
CA ILE A 54 4.60 3.61 7.99
C ILE A 54 5.59 3.76 6.84
N ARG A 55 5.13 3.70 5.59
CA ARG A 55 5.98 3.84 4.40
C ARG A 55 6.73 5.16 4.34
N GLU A 56 6.09 6.28 4.66
CA GLU A 56 6.74 7.60 4.72
C GLU A 56 7.93 7.65 5.70
N ARG A 57 7.91 6.81 6.75
CA ARG A 57 9.04 6.66 7.69
C ARG A 57 10.10 5.66 7.23
N LEU A 58 9.75 4.71 6.35
CA LEU A 58 10.68 3.75 5.76
C LEU A 58 11.45 4.34 4.58
N GLU A 59 10.82 5.22 3.80
CA GLU A 59 11.41 5.90 2.64
C GLU A 59 12.75 6.61 2.93
N PRO A 60 12.91 7.44 3.99
CA PRO A 60 14.20 8.05 4.31
C PRO A 60 15.27 7.03 4.75
N LEU A 61 14.87 5.81 5.13
CA LEU A 61 15.78 4.70 5.41
C LEU A 61 16.17 3.93 4.12
N GLY A 62 15.63 4.32 2.96
CA GLY A 62 15.81 3.65 1.69
C GLY A 62 15.13 2.29 1.61
N LEU A 63 14.05 2.08 2.37
CA LEU A 63 13.29 0.83 2.44
C LEU A 63 11.93 1.02 1.79
N LEU A 64 11.58 0.13 0.85
CA LEU A 64 10.26 0.07 0.22
C LEU A 64 9.64 -1.32 0.42
N PRO A 65 8.36 -1.44 0.80
CA PRO A 65 7.69 -2.73 0.85
C PRO A 65 7.46 -3.31 -0.56
N GLN A 66 7.83 -4.56 -0.77
CA GLN A 66 7.54 -5.33 -2.00
C GLN A 66 6.14 -5.93 -1.92
N CYS A 67 5.10 -5.09 -1.96
CA CYS A 67 3.70 -5.49 -2.00
C CYS A 67 2.85 -4.47 -2.77
N TYR A 68 1.61 -4.84 -3.11
CA TYR A 68 0.72 -3.95 -3.86
C TYR A 68 0.34 -2.65 -3.16
N ALA A 69 0.37 -2.60 -1.82
CA ALA A 69 0.17 -1.36 -1.08
C ALA A 69 1.21 -0.31 -1.45
N ALA A 70 2.42 -0.73 -1.84
CA ALA A 70 3.49 0.14 -2.29
C ALA A 70 3.68 0.15 -3.81
N HIS A 71 2.84 -0.54 -4.57
CA HIS A 71 2.97 -0.58 -6.02
C HIS A 71 2.57 0.75 -6.66
N LEU A 72 3.40 1.29 -7.56
CA LEU A 72 3.18 2.58 -8.24
C LEU A 72 1.76 2.71 -8.82
N ARG A 73 1.26 1.62 -9.41
CA ARG A 73 0.00 1.58 -10.16
C ARG A 73 -1.11 0.87 -9.41
N ALA A 74 -1.11 0.90 -8.07
CA ALA A 74 -2.20 0.39 -7.26
C ALA A 74 -2.69 1.44 -6.28
N PHE A 75 -4.01 1.60 -6.15
CA PHE A 75 -4.61 2.54 -5.20
C PHE A 75 -6.01 2.08 -4.76
N PRO A 76 -6.45 2.38 -3.53
CA PRO A 76 -7.83 2.08 -3.12
C PRO A 76 -8.83 3.06 -3.74
N SER A 77 -10.04 2.61 -4.06
CA SER A 77 -11.14 3.50 -4.44
C SER A 77 -11.92 3.94 -3.19
N GLY A 78 -12.69 5.03 -3.29
CA GLY A 78 -13.56 5.46 -2.17
C GLY A 78 -14.50 4.34 -1.71
N MET A 79 -15.03 3.54 -2.65
CA MET A 79 -15.87 2.39 -2.33
C MET A 79 -15.09 1.27 -1.62
N SER A 80 -13.85 0.97 -2.02
CA SER A 80 -13.07 -0.09 -1.37
C SER A 80 -12.59 0.31 0.04
N ARG A 81 -12.40 1.60 0.29
CA ARG A 81 -12.16 2.14 1.65
C ARG A 81 -13.38 1.90 2.54
N SER A 82 -14.57 2.32 2.10
CA SER A 82 -15.80 2.21 2.92
C SER A 82 -16.31 0.78 3.16
N MET A 83 -16.07 -0.16 2.24
CA MET A 83 -16.60 -1.54 2.35
C MET A 83 -15.58 -2.59 2.79
N GLY A 84 -14.28 -2.27 2.81
CA GLY A 84 -13.22 -3.26 3.05
C GLY A 84 -12.06 -2.75 3.89
N GLY A 85 -12.24 -1.65 4.65
CA GLY A 85 -11.21 -1.11 5.53
C GLY A 85 -9.92 -0.69 4.80
N GLY A 86 -9.96 -0.49 3.49
CA GLY A 86 -8.79 -0.12 2.69
C GLY A 86 -7.83 -1.27 2.32
N VAL A 87 -8.13 -2.55 2.63
CA VAL A 87 -7.21 -3.66 2.28
C VAL A 87 -7.28 -4.11 0.82
N LYS A 88 -8.29 -3.63 0.08
CA LYS A 88 -8.48 -3.93 -1.35
C LYS A 88 -8.15 -2.71 -2.20
N LEU A 89 -7.26 -2.92 -3.17
CA LEU A 89 -6.75 -1.92 -4.10
C LEU A 89 -7.13 -2.30 -5.52
N TYR A 90 -7.11 -1.32 -6.43
CA TYR A 90 -7.26 -1.57 -7.86
C TYR A 90 -5.92 -1.37 -8.56
N ARG A 91 -5.59 -2.25 -9.50
CA ARG A 91 -4.55 -1.98 -10.49
C ARG A 91 -5.01 -0.89 -11.46
N LEU A 92 -4.12 0.04 -11.74
CA LEU A 92 -4.41 1.25 -12.50
C LEU A 92 -3.71 1.23 -13.86
N THR A 93 -4.46 1.61 -14.88
CA THR A 93 -3.96 1.79 -16.25
C THR A 93 -4.51 3.10 -16.78
N LEU A 94 -3.61 3.99 -17.23
CA LEU A 94 -4.00 5.29 -17.78
C LEU A 94 -5.00 5.12 -18.93
N GLY A 95 -6.02 5.97 -18.97
CA GLY A 95 -7.10 5.93 -19.96
C GLY A 95 -8.07 4.75 -19.79
N LYS A 96 -7.89 3.89 -18.78
CA LYS A 96 -8.77 2.74 -18.51
C LYS A 96 -9.37 2.84 -17.11
N GLN A 97 -10.70 2.81 -17.06
CA GLN A 97 -11.45 2.67 -15.81
C GLN A 97 -11.09 1.33 -15.14
N ALA A 98 -10.81 1.38 -13.83
CA ALA A 98 -10.55 0.18 -13.03
C ALA A 98 -11.86 -0.60 -12.82
N LEU A 99 -11.79 -1.92 -12.96
CA LEU A 99 -12.91 -2.84 -12.82
C LEU A 99 -12.69 -3.79 -11.64
N MET A 100 -13.72 -4.54 -11.25
CA MET A 100 -13.60 -5.55 -10.17
C MET A 100 -12.55 -6.62 -10.45
N ASP A 101 -12.27 -6.90 -11.74
CA ASP A 101 -11.21 -7.84 -12.15
C ASP A 101 -9.80 -7.32 -11.85
N ASP A 102 -9.65 -5.99 -11.71
CA ASP A 102 -8.38 -5.34 -11.35
C ASP A 102 -8.16 -5.30 -9.82
N LEU A 103 -9.04 -5.91 -9.02
CA LEU A 103 -8.98 -5.88 -7.56
C LEU A 103 -7.91 -6.82 -7.02
N ILE A 104 -7.07 -6.29 -6.13
CA ILE A 104 -5.94 -6.97 -5.52
C ILE A 104 -5.89 -6.68 -4.02
N HIS A 105 -5.25 -7.56 -3.25
CA HIS A 105 -5.05 -7.33 -1.82
C HIS A 105 -3.76 -6.53 -1.57
N MET A 106 -3.79 -5.60 -0.61
CA MET A 106 -2.70 -4.65 -0.37
C MET A 106 -1.36 -5.32 0.01
N PHE A 107 -1.40 -6.47 0.68
CA PHE A 107 -0.18 -7.22 1.06
C PHE A 107 0.20 -8.35 0.11
N ASP A 108 -0.60 -8.62 -0.93
CA ASP A 108 -0.18 -9.55 -1.98
C ASP A 108 1.03 -8.99 -2.74
N THR A 109 1.79 -9.89 -3.36
CA THR A 109 2.98 -9.55 -4.12
C THR A 109 3.16 -10.49 -5.30
N ASP A 110 3.71 -9.97 -6.39
CA ASP A 110 4.02 -10.71 -7.62
C ASP A 110 5.22 -10.03 -8.33
N ASN A 111 5.67 -10.60 -9.45
CA ASN A 111 6.83 -10.10 -10.21
C ASN A 111 6.59 -8.70 -10.83
N ASP A 112 5.33 -8.32 -11.04
CA ASP A 112 4.92 -7.01 -11.57
C ASP A 112 4.91 -5.90 -10.50
N VAL A 113 5.09 -6.24 -9.21
CA VAL A 113 5.14 -5.22 -8.17
C VAL A 113 6.39 -4.35 -8.36
N GLU A 114 6.13 -3.10 -8.76
CA GLU A 114 7.08 -1.99 -8.76
C GLU A 114 6.87 -1.13 -7.50
N PRO A 115 7.69 -1.29 -6.43
CA PRO A 115 7.55 -0.51 -5.21
C PRO A 115 7.93 0.96 -5.46
N ALA A 116 7.10 1.87 -4.97
CA ALA A 116 7.26 3.30 -5.13
C ALA A 116 7.05 4.05 -3.81
N THR A 117 7.52 5.30 -3.79
CA THR A 117 7.23 6.22 -2.67
C THR A 117 5.74 6.51 -2.59
N VAL A 118 5.25 6.90 -1.42
CA VAL A 118 3.88 7.35 -1.20
C VAL A 118 3.57 8.54 -2.10
N ALA A 119 4.53 9.46 -2.27
CA ALA A 119 4.39 10.61 -3.14
C ALA A 119 4.24 10.22 -4.62
N ASP A 120 5.07 9.31 -5.13
CA ASP A 120 5.00 8.85 -6.52
C ASP A 120 3.72 8.08 -6.81
N GLN A 121 3.30 7.20 -5.89
CA GLN A 121 2.05 6.44 -6.02
C GLN A 121 0.82 7.37 -6.03
N ARG A 122 0.79 8.40 -5.18
CA ARG A 122 -0.26 9.43 -5.19
C ARG A 122 -0.25 10.22 -6.50
N ALA A 123 0.93 10.67 -6.95
CA ALA A 123 1.05 11.39 -8.21
C ALA A 123 0.63 10.55 -9.43
N PHE A 124 0.87 9.23 -9.42
CA PHE A 124 0.36 8.33 -10.46
C PHE A 124 -1.17 8.21 -10.39
N PHE A 125 -1.74 8.09 -9.19
CA PHE A 125 -3.19 8.06 -9.01
C PHE A 125 -3.86 9.34 -9.54
N ASP A 126 -3.33 10.52 -9.24
CA ASP A 126 -3.84 11.80 -9.77
C ASP A 126 -3.79 11.84 -11.30
N LYS A 127 -2.69 11.39 -11.92
CA LYS A 127 -2.58 11.26 -13.38
C LYS A 127 -3.61 10.29 -13.95
N TRP A 128 -3.82 9.16 -13.27
CA TRP A 128 -4.81 8.18 -13.67
C TRP A 128 -6.21 8.79 -13.64
N ILE A 129 -6.61 9.46 -12.56
CA ILE A 129 -7.90 10.17 -12.47
C ILE A 129 -8.05 11.17 -13.62
N GLY A 130 -7.02 11.98 -13.90
CA GLY A 130 -7.06 12.95 -14.99
C GLY A 130 -7.18 12.33 -16.39
N SER A 131 -6.70 11.09 -16.57
CA SER A 131 -6.83 10.36 -17.84
C SER A 131 -8.22 9.74 -18.06
N LEU A 132 -9.07 9.68 -17.02
CA LEU A 132 -10.42 9.14 -17.14
C LEU A 132 -11.36 10.24 -17.65
N GLY A 133 -11.75 10.16 -18.92
CA GLY A 133 -12.63 11.14 -19.56
C GLY A 133 -11.98 11.98 -20.65
N GLU A 134 -10.71 11.73 -20.98
CA GLU A 134 -10.15 12.10 -22.28
C GLU A 134 -10.70 11.11 -23.32
N SER A 135 -11.88 11.39 -23.86
CA SER A 135 -12.53 10.62 -24.94
C SER A 135 -13.16 11.55 -25.96
#